data_AF-A0A8J7CKC6-F1
#
_entry.id   AF-A0A8J7CKC6-F1
#
_cell.length_a   1.000
_cell.length_b   1.000
_cell.length_c   1.000
_cell.angle_alpha   90.00
_cell.angle_beta   90.00
_cell.angle_gamma   90.00
#
_symmetry.space_group_name_H-M   'P 1'
#
loop_
_entity.id
_entity.type
_entity.pdbx_description
1 polymer ?
#
loop_
_entity_poly.entity_id
_entity_poly.type
_entity_poly.pdbx_seq_one_letter_code
_entity_poly.pdbx_strand_id
1 'polypeptide(L)' 'MAAITFELIHKDAATGARAGILHTPHGKFLTPLFMPVGTQA' A
#
# COMPACT_ATOMS: atom_id res chain seq x y z
N MET A 1 16.38 -5.67 8.86
CA MET A 1 15.53 -4.85 7.95
C MET A 1 14.16 -5.50 7.91
N ALA A 2 13.07 -4.78 8.18
CA ALA A 2 11.74 -5.37 8.05
C ALA A 2 11.49 -5.77 6.59
N ALA A 3 10.96 -6.97 6.35
CA ALA A 3 10.69 -7.46 5.00
C ALA A 3 9.67 -6.60 4.24
N ILE A 4 8.85 -5.84 4.97
CA ILE A 4 7.82 -4.96 4.44
C ILE A 4 7.98 -3.58 5.09
N THR A 5 7.94 -2.51 4.29
CA THR A 5 7.92 -1.13 4.78
C THR A 5 6.85 -0.30 4.07
N PHE A 6 6.35 0.73 4.75
CA PHE A 6 5.35 1.64 4.22
C PHE A 6 5.90 3.05 4.15
N GLU A 7 5.81 3.67 2.97
CA GLU A 7 6.20 5.05 2.71
C GLU A 7 4.93 5.90 2.55
N LEU A 8 4.73 6.87 3.45
CA LEU A 8 3.61 7.80 3.34
C LEU A 8 3.99 8.95 2.39
N ILE A 9 3.30 9.05 1.25
CA ILE A 9 3.48 10.16 0.31
C ILE A 9 2.67 11.38 0.75
N HIS A 10 1.40 11.16 1.08
CA HIS A 10 0.51 12.24 1.48
C HIS A 10 -0.60 11.74 2.40
N LYS A 11 -1.04 12.61 3.31
CA LYS A 11 -2.23 12.42 4.14
C LYS A 11 -3.11 13.66 4.00
N ASP A 12 -4.35 13.46 3.57
CA ASP A 12 -5.35 14.52 3.53
C ASP A 12 -5.71 14.97 4.96
N ALA A 13 -5.73 16.28 5.20
CA ALA A 13 -5.91 16.85 6.53
C ALA A 13 -7.38 16.80 7.00
N ALA A 14 -8.34 16.85 6.08
CA ALA A 14 -9.76 16.91 6.41
C ALA A 14 -10.37 15.51 6.63
N THR A 15 -10.00 14.53 5.81
CA THR A 15 -10.58 13.19 5.79
C THR A 15 -9.65 12.11 6.36
N GLY A 16 -8.33 12.38 6.41
CA GLY A 16 -7.33 11.39 6.81
C GLY A 16 -7.03 10.33 5.74
N ALA A 17 -7.51 10.50 4.51
CA ALA A 17 -7.14 9.67 3.37
C ALA A 17 -5.62 9.67 3.16
N ARG A 18 -5.05 8.53 2.79
CA ARG A 18 -3.59 8.36 2.67
C ARG A 18 -3.22 7.82 1.30
N ALA A 19 -2.22 8.45 0.71
CA ALA A 19 -1.50 7.94 -0.45
C ALA A 19 -0.11 7.49 0.00
N GLY A 20 0.32 6.30 -0.40
CA GLY A 20 1.62 5.77 0.01
C GLY A 20 2.10 4.61 -0.83
N ILE A 21 3.33 4.16 -0.60
CA ILE A 21 3.96 3.02 -1.28
C ILE A 21 4.21 1.92 -0.26
N LEU A 22 3.71 0.73 -0.54
CA LEU A 22 4.06 -0.49 0.19
C LEU A 22 5.25 -1.16 -0.52
N HIS A 23 6.40 -1.19 0.15
CA HIS A 23 7.58 -1.89 -0.32
C HIS A 23 7.56 -3.30 0.27
N THR A 24 7.59 -4.32 -0.60
CA THR A 24 7.71 -5.72 -0.22
C THR A 24 8.87 -6.36 -0.99
N PRO A 25 9.29 -7.59 -0.63
CA PRO A 25 10.31 -8.31 -1.40
C PRO A 25 9.85 -8.63 -2.84
N HIS A 26 8.54 -8.54 -3.11
CA HIS A 26 7.92 -8.84 -4.39
C HIS A 26 7.60 -7.59 -5.22
N GLY A 27 8.02 -6.40 -4.77
CA GLY A 27 7.86 -5.16 -5.52
C GLY A 27 7.26 -4.02 -4.68
N LYS A 28 6.91 -2.94 -5.39
CA LYS A 28 6.31 -1.73 -4.82
C LYS A 28 4.85 -1.63 -5.24
N PHE A 29 3.97 -1.36 -4.30
CA PHE A 29 2.52 -1.26 -4.54
C PHE A 29 2.01 0.11 -4.09
N LEU A 30 1.32 0.82 -4.98
CA LEU A 30 0.72 2.13 -4.67
C LEU A 30 -0.56 1.94 -3.87
N THR A 31 -0.72 2.64 -2.75
CA THR A 31 -1.92 2.63 -1.91
C THR A 31 -2.64 3.98 -2.01
N PRO A 32 -3.99 4.00 -1.98
CA PRO A 32 -4.89 2.86 -1.77
C PRO A 32 -4.99 1.95 -3.00
N LEU A 33 -5.11 0.63 -2.78
CA LEU A 33 -5.32 -0.35 -3.83
C LEU A 33 -6.35 -1.40 -3.38
N PHE A 34 -7.07 -1.96 -4.35
CA PHE A 34 -7.96 -3.09 -4.15
C PHE A 34 -7.30 -4.33 -4.75
N MET A 35 -7.08 -5.37 -3.94
CA MET A 35 -6.45 -6.61 -4.41
C MET A 35 -7.53 -7.63 -4.81
N PRO A 36 -7.49 -8.16 -6.04
CA PRO A 36 -8.38 -9.26 -6.44
C PRO A 36 -7.99 -10.56 -5.72
N VAL A 37 -8.96 -11.48 -5.60
CA VAL A 37 -8.71 -12.82 -5.09
C VAL A 37 -8.03 -13.65 -6.17
N GLY A 38 -6.82 -14.14 -5.91
CA GLY A 38 -6.03 -14.94 -6.85
C GLY A 38 -6.29 -16.45 -6.79
N THR A 39 -7.06 -16.92 -5.82
CA THR A 39 -7.43 -18.33 -5.69
C THR A 39 -8.64 -18.65 -6.56
N GLN A 40 -8.64 -19.83 -7.19
CA GLN A 40 -9.83 -20.37 -7.84
C GLN A 40 -10.74 -21.06 -6.80
N ALA A 41 -12.05 -21.00 -7.03
CA ALA A 41 -13.06 -21.60 -6.16
C ALA A 41 -13.10 -23.13 -6.29
#